data_AF-A0A847W8S6-F1
#
_entry.id   AF-A0A847W8S6-F1
#
_cell.length_a   1.000
_cell.length_b   1.000
_cell.length_c   1.000
_cell.angle_alpha   90.00
_cell.angle_beta   90.00
_cell.angle_gamma   90.00
#
_symmetry.space_group_name_H-M   'P 1'
#
loop_
_entity.id
_entity.type
_entity.pdbx_description
1 polymer ?
#
loop_
_entity_poly.entity_id
_entity_poly.type
_entity_poly.pdbx_seq_one_letter_code
_entity_poly.pdbx_strand_id
1 'polypeptide(L)' 'EGNLAPVSCIEDEENKCERAASCVTVEIWEKINEAVNNIIDNITLADLVNRTYEKLGNDCCI' A
#
# COMPACT_ATOMS: atom_id res chain seq x y z
N GLU A 1 -1.83 7.75 8.48
CA GLU A 1 -1.93 6.28 8.35
C GLU A 1 -0.62 5.68 8.86
N GLY A 2 -0.65 4.45 9.37
CA GLY A 2 0.55 3.79 9.88
C GLY A 2 1.52 3.42 8.75
N ASN A 3 2.62 2.76 9.11
CA ASN A 3 3.55 2.20 8.13
C ASN A 3 2.90 0.99 7.43
N LEU A 4 2.91 0.97 6.10
CA LEU A 4 2.32 -0.09 5.27
C LEU A 4 3.36 -1.06 4.71
N ALA A 5 4.57 -1.02 5.26
CA ALA A 5 5.64 -1.94 4.94
C ALA A 5 5.15 -3.40 5.06
N PRO A 6 5.22 -4.20 3.98
CA PRO A 6 4.75 -5.58 3.99
C PRO A 6 5.61 -6.50 4.88
N VAL A 7 6.84 -6.07 5.22
CA VAL A 7 7.75 -6.77 6.13
C VAL A 7 8.49 -5.75 7.00
N SER A 8 8.81 -6.15 8.23
CA SER A 8 9.47 -5.27 9.22
C SER A 8 10.86 -4.78 8.78
N CYS A 9 11.53 -5.51 7.88
CA CYS A 9 12.87 -5.15 7.41
C CYS A 9 12.90 -3.83 6.60
N ILE A 10 11.76 -3.39 6.06
CA ILE A 10 11.64 -2.18 5.22
C ILE A 10 10.67 -1.16 5.83
N GLU A 11 10.40 -1.30 7.14
CA GLU A 11 9.57 -0.36 7.89
C GLU A 11 10.28 0.99 8.07
N ASP A 12 11.55 0.96 8.44
CA ASP A 12 12.36 2.17 8.59
C ASP A 12 12.86 2.72 7.25
N GLU A 13 13.15 4.02 7.20
CA GLU A 13 13.79 4.68 6.04
C GLU A 13 15.16 4.06 5.70
N GLU A 14 15.90 3.65 6.74
CA GLU A 14 17.12 2.85 6.60
C GLU A 14 16.87 1.40 7.03
N ASN A 15 17.21 0.44 6.18
CA ASN A 15 17.05 -0.98 6.48
C ASN A 15 18.01 -1.43 7.59
N LYS A 16 17.48 -1.68 8.79
CA LYS A 16 18.24 -2.13 9.97
C LYS A 16 18.37 -3.65 10.07
N CYS A 17 17.89 -4.40 9.07
CA CYS A 17 17.97 -5.86 9.09
C CYS A 17 19.41 -6.33 8.81
N GLU A 18 20.05 -6.95 9.80
CA GLU A 18 21.40 -7.51 9.67
C GLU A 18 21.52 -8.52 8.53
N ARG A 19 20.40 -9.17 8.16
CA ARG A 19 20.34 -10.17 7.09
C ARG A 19 20.10 -9.57 5.71
N ALA A 20 19.83 -8.27 5.59
CA ALA A 20 19.47 -7.63 4.33
C ALA A 20 20.47 -7.95 3.21
N ALA A 21 21.77 -7.91 3.51
CA ALA A 21 22.84 -8.18 2.54
C ALA A 21 22.82 -9.60 1.93
N SER A 22 22.20 -10.58 2.58
CA SER A 22 22.06 -11.96 2.09
C SER A 22 20.61 -12.35 1.79
N CYS A 23 19.67 -11.45 2.03
CA CYS A 23 18.25 -11.69 1.85
C CYS A 23 17.84 -11.32 0.42
N VAL A 24 17.96 -12.27 -0.51
CA VAL A 24 17.64 -12.03 -1.94
C VAL A 24 16.21 -11.50 -2.16
N THR A 25 15.29 -11.84 -1.26
CA THR A 25 13.89 -11.40 -1.37
C THR A 25 13.65 -9.97 -0.90
N VAL A 26 14.63 -9.30 -0.26
CA VAL A 26 14.48 -7.91 0.21
C VAL A 26 14.15 -6.96 -0.93
N GLU A 27 14.81 -7.11 -2.07
CA GLU A 27 14.57 -6.31 -3.28
C GLU A 27 13.14 -6.46 -3.82
N ILE A 28 12.53 -7.64 -3.63
CA ILE A 28 11.14 -7.88 -4.03
C ILE A 28 10.20 -7.15 -3.07
N TRP A 29 10.48 -7.20 -1.77
CA TRP A 29 9.67 -6.52 -0.77
C TRP A 29 9.72 -5.00 -0.92
N GLU A 30 10.88 -4.42 -1.27
CA GLU A 30 11.02 -3.00 -1.58
C GLU A 30 10.11 -2.59 -2.75
N LYS A 31 10.10 -3.36 -3.85
CA LYS A 31 9.22 -3.10 -5.00
C LYS A 31 7.75 -3.21 -4.66
N ILE A 32 7.37 -4.20 -3.83
CA ILE A 32 5.99 -4.35 -3.38
C ILE A 32 5.58 -3.15 -2.53
N ASN A 33 6.43 -2.72 -1.60
CA ASN A 33 6.16 -1.56 -0.76
C ASN A 33 5.96 -0.29 -1.59
N GLU A 34 6.84 -0.05 -2.56
CA GLU A 34 6.72 1.09 -3.48
C GLU A 34 5.40 1.02 -4.28
N ALA A 35 5.06 -0.15 -4.82
CA ALA A 35 3.82 -0.32 -5.57
C ALA A 35 2.57 -0.09 -4.70
N VAL A 36 2.57 -0.58 -3.46
CA VAL A 36 1.46 -0.39 -2.51
C VAL A 36 1.32 1.08 -2.13
N ASN A 37 2.42 1.75 -1.76
CA ASN A 37 2.40 3.18 -1.40
C ASN A 37 1.92 4.03 -2.56
N ASN A 38 2.43 3.79 -3.78
CA ASN A 38 1.94 4.48 -4.97
C ASN A 38 0.43 4.31 -5.19
N ILE A 39 -0.15 3.15 -4.90
CA ILE A 39 -1.60 2.97 -5.04
C ILE A 39 -2.36 3.79 -3.99
N ILE A 40 -1.91 3.74 -2.74
CA ILE A 40 -2.63 4.33 -1.60
C ILE A 40 -2.49 5.85 -1.61
N ASP A 41 -1.32 6.38 -1.93
CA ASP A 41 -1.07 7.82 -2.07
C ASP A 41 -1.91 8.47 -3.18
N ASN A 42 -2.38 7.67 -4.14
CA ASN A 42 -3.21 8.12 -5.27
C ASN A 42 -4.71 7.82 -5.10
N ILE A 43 -5.15 7.30 -3.95
CA ILE A 43 -6.57 7.05 -3.67
C ILE A 43 -6.99 7.81 -2.42
N THR A 44 -7.91 8.76 -2.58
CA THR A 44 -8.48 9.48 -1.44
C THR A 44 -9.75 8.81 -0.92
N LEU A 45 -10.13 9.12 0.33
CA LEU A 45 -11.44 8.72 0.86
C LEU A 45 -12.60 9.25 0.00
N ALA A 46 -12.46 10.44 -0.59
CA ALA A 46 -13.46 11.00 -1.50
C ALA A 46 -13.61 10.16 -2.77
N ASP A 47 -12.50 9.64 -3.32
CA ASP A 47 -12.53 8.73 -4.47
C ASP A 47 -13.27 7.43 -4.13
N LEU A 48 -13.10 6.90 -2.92
CA LEU A 48 -13.82 5.71 -2.46
C LEU A 48 -15.32 5.96 -2.30
N VAL A 49 -15.70 7.13 -1.79
CA VAL A 49 -17.10 7.55 -1.69
C VAL A 49 -17.71 7.70 -3.08
N ASN A 50 -17.03 8.36 -4.01
CA ASN A 50 -17.48 8.50 -5.40
C ASN A 50 -17.65 7.13 -6.06
N ARG A 51 -16.67 6.23 -5.94
CA ARG A 51 -16.76 4.84 -6.44
C ARG A 51 -17.92 4.06 -5.83
N THR A 52 -18.27 4.35 -4.58
CA THR A 52 -19.43 3.75 -3.91
C THR A 52 -20.71 4.23 -4.58
N TYR A 53 -20.86 5.53 -4.84
CA TYR A 53 -22.00 6.07 -5.59
C TYR A 53 -22.06 5.55 -7.04
N GLU A 54 -20.92 5.41 -7.73
CA GLU A 54 -20.87 4.81 -9.07
C GLU A 54 -21.33 3.35 -9.08
N LYS A 55 -20.90 2.55 -8.10
CA LYS A 55 -21.33 1.15 -7.97
C LYS A 55 -22.78 1.01 -7.51
N LEU A 56 -23.24 1.92 -6.67
CA LEU A 56 -24.63 2.00 -6.21
C LEU A 56 -25.55 2.68 -7.24
N GLY A 57 -25.01 3.16 -8.36
CA GLY A 57 -25.74 3.68 -9.52
C GLY A 57 -26.65 2.67 -10.23
N ASN A 58 -26.98 1.55 -9.59
CA ASN A 58 -28.02 0.61 -9.97
C ASN A 58 -28.99 0.22 -8.84
N ASP A 59 -28.83 0.71 -7.60
CA ASP A 59 -29.81 0.51 -6.51
C ASP A 59 -29.47 1.38 -5.29
N CYS A 60 -29.72 2.68 -5.37
CA CYS A 60 -29.85 3.49 -4.16
C CYS A 60 -30.92 4.56 -4.34
N CYS A 61 -32.13 4.09 -4.60
CA CYS A 61 -33.45 4.72 -4.39
C CYS A 61 -34.53 3.65 -4.66
N ILE A 62 -34.65 2.64 -3.79
CA ILE A 62 -35.91 1.94 -3.48
C ILE A 62 -36.00 1.86 -1.96
#